data_AF-A0A926Q9S1-F1
#
_entry.id   AF-A0A926Q9S1-F1
#
_cell.length_a   1.000
_cell.length_b   1.000
_cell.length_c   1.000
_cell.angle_alpha   90.00
_cell.angle_beta   90.00
_cell.angle_gamma   90.00
#
_symmetry.space_group_name_H-M   'P 1'
#
loop_
_entity.id
_entity.type
_entity.pdbx_description
1 polymer ?
#
loop_
_entity_poly.entity_id
_entity_poly.type
_entity_poly.pdbx_seq_one_letter_code
_entity_poly.pdbx_strand_id
1 'polypeptide(L)'
;MGWLSRTFRPAGETTATTEPGSPEHPVPPVPVSPDPSGPVGRYGPLVSITRFEAAPPELEWQLPLNGELYRLMPGSDRPDYSLLVLDRPLHFYPREGFDLRRVDAEQRVQDRKGRTMVRVHALLLCARYVGQQLHPGMTDLAVNLAYVIDNSLARDAEVDFAKIEFAAIGALNEGHQPRPAPDAQPADVTAAAPTASPTEGEADVRASTQLTVSDVLDEVAATLRQGVEAQRGAPVQRLTAELTLDPEHRLTGLSGNADGQAPVPTPETFTRLGELLARLANHGEAGRVAAVTLRVDGNTVSHEVTATH
;
A
#
# COMPACT_ATOMS: atom_id res chain seq x y z
N MET A 1 5.56 -22.48 23.93
CA MET A 1 5.55 -23.75 23.18
C MET A 1 5.77 -23.37 21.73
N GLY A 2 6.99 -23.33 21.19
CA GLY A 2 7.93 -24.43 21.10
C GLY A 2 7.68 -25.09 19.74
N TRP A 3 8.55 -24.84 18.75
CA TRP A 3 8.85 -25.73 17.63
C TRP A 3 10.24 -25.35 17.09
N LEU A 4 11.13 -26.33 17.14
CA LEU A 4 12.54 -26.28 16.79
C LEU A 4 12.80 -27.40 15.78
N SER A 5 13.85 -27.19 14.99
CA SER A 5 14.71 -28.21 14.36
C SER A 5 14.36 -28.67 12.94
N ARG A 6 15.29 -28.34 12.00
CA ARG A 6 16.12 -29.30 11.22
C ARG A 6 17.12 -28.52 10.36
N THR A 7 18.39 -28.49 10.76
CA THR A 7 19.54 -29.33 10.34
C THR A 7 20.29 -28.83 9.10
N PHE A 8 21.41 -28.20 9.44
CA PHE A 8 22.62 -27.87 8.68
C PHE A 8 23.28 -29.12 8.05
N ARG A 9 23.87 -28.97 6.85
CA ARG A 9 24.72 -29.98 6.18
C ARG A 9 25.95 -29.28 5.59
N PRO A 10 27.19 -29.72 5.87
CA PRO A 10 28.40 -29.03 5.43
C PRO A 10 28.93 -29.55 4.07
N ALA A 11 29.82 -28.74 3.51
CA ALA A 11 30.52 -28.88 2.24
C ALA A 11 31.50 -30.07 2.17
N GLY A 12 31.81 -30.50 0.93
CA GLY A 12 32.87 -31.44 0.61
C GLY A 12 33.52 -31.12 -0.76
N GLU A 13 34.74 -30.61 -0.67
CA GLU A 13 35.94 -30.69 -1.54
C GLU A 13 35.89 -31.03 -3.04
N THR A 14 36.39 -30.06 -3.83
CA THR A 14 37.61 -30.09 -4.68
C THR A 14 38.04 -31.37 -5.41
N THR A 15 38.04 -31.31 -6.75
CA THR A 15 39.17 -31.80 -7.59
C THR A 15 39.32 -30.94 -8.84
N ALA A 16 40.53 -30.42 -9.04
CA ALA A 16 40.99 -29.74 -10.24
C ALA A 16 41.55 -30.75 -11.25
N THR A 17 41.31 -30.53 -12.55
CA THR A 17 42.05 -31.13 -13.66
C THR A 17 42.26 -30.06 -14.73
N THR A 18 43.54 -29.82 -15.04
CA THR A 18 44.09 -28.93 -16.08
C THR A 18 44.22 -29.69 -17.40
N GLU A 19 43.97 -29.05 -18.56
CA GLU A 19 44.84 -28.97 -19.77
C GLU A 19 44.11 -28.55 -21.07
N PRO A 20 44.84 -28.09 -22.13
CA PRO A 20 44.60 -26.81 -22.81
C PRO A 20 44.09 -26.87 -24.28
N GLY A 21 43.82 -25.70 -24.87
CA GLY A 21 44.03 -25.44 -26.31
C GLY A 21 42.82 -24.88 -27.08
N SER A 22 42.94 -23.61 -27.52
CA SER A 22 42.02 -22.84 -28.39
C SER A 22 41.74 -23.46 -29.77
N PRO A 23 40.68 -23.02 -30.49
CA PRO A 23 40.83 -21.84 -31.36
C PRO A 23 39.64 -20.85 -31.33
N GLU A 24 39.96 -19.58 -31.58
CA GLU A 24 39.03 -18.46 -31.78
C GLU A 24 38.03 -18.75 -32.91
N HIS A 25 36.74 -18.62 -32.59
CA HIS A 25 35.67 -18.47 -33.57
C HIS A 25 34.95 -17.12 -33.35
N PRO A 26 34.53 -16.45 -34.44
CA PRO A 26 34.00 -15.09 -34.40
C PRO A 26 32.68 -15.01 -33.65
N VAL A 27 32.62 -14.04 -32.73
CA VAL A 27 31.47 -13.74 -31.86
C VAL A 27 30.28 -13.30 -32.71
N PRO A 28 29.11 -13.96 -32.64
CA PRO A 28 27.89 -13.41 -33.24
C PRO A 28 27.47 -12.15 -32.48
N PRO A 29 26.96 -11.10 -33.16
CA PRO A 29 26.50 -9.89 -32.48
C PRO A 29 25.38 -10.26 -31.51
N VAL A 30 25.63 -10.03 -30.22
CA VAL A 30 24.62 -10.18 -29.17
C VAL A 30 23.47 -9.22 -29.49
N PRO A 31 22.21 -9.70 -29.53
CA PRO A 31 21.07 -8.83 -29.72
C PRO A 31 20.99 -7.84 -28.56
N VAL A 32 21.12 -6.54 -28.87
CA VAL A 32 20.86 -5.46 -27.93
C VAL A 32 19.34 -5.38 -27.73
N SER A 33 18.86 -5.74 -26.55
CA SER A 33 17.48 -5.50 -26.11
C SER A 33 17.39 -5.63 -24.59
N PRO A 34 16.49 -4.89 -23.94
CA PRO A 34 16.24 -3.45 -23.98
C PRO A 34 16.83 -2.79 -22.71
N ASP A 35 16.99 -1.47 -22.68
CA ASP A 35 17.38 -0.73 -21.47
C ASP A 35 16.19 -0.72 -20.48
N PRO A 36 16.26 -1.35 -19.29
CA PRO A 36 15.18 -1.33 -18.29
C PRO A 36 15.46 -0.29 -17.19
N SER A 37 16.34 0.67 -17.47
CA SER A 37 16.90 1.56 -16.46
C SER A 37 15.97 2.73 -16.20
N GLY A 38 15.02 2.55 -15.28
CA GLY A 38 14.31 3.67 -14.64
C GLY A 38 15.30 4.70 -14.07
N PRO A 39 14.85 5.92 -13.71
CA PRO A 39 15.76 6.93 -13.16
C PRO A 39 16.38 6.42 -11.85
N VAL A 40 17.70 6.21 -11.86
CA VAL A 40 18.47 5.75 -10.69
C VAL A 40 19.14 6.97 -10.04
N GLY A 41 18.90 7.15 -8.75
CA GLY A 41 19.55 8.13 -7.91
C GLY A 41 20.95 7.70 -7.45
N ARG A 42 21.48 8.39 -6.46
CA ARG A 42 22.77 8.06 -5.84
C ARG A 42 22.76 6.67 -5.18
N TYR A 43 21.61 6.27 -4.66
CA TYR A 43 21.46 5.09 -3.81
C TYR A 43 20.65 3.96 -4.45
N GLY A 44 19.76 4.27 -5.37
CA GLY A 44 18.94 3.29 -6.07
C GLY A 44 17.80 3.95 -6.84
N PRO A 45 16.76 3.19 -7.23
CA PRO A 45 15.64 3.73 -8.00
C PRO A 45 15.00 4.94 -7.31
N LEU A 46 14.73 5.98 -8.10
CA LEU A 46 14.01 7.15 -7.64
C LEU A 46 12.53 6.79 -7.52
N VAL A 47 11.89 7.28 -6.46
CA VAL A 47 10.47 7.05 -6.22
C VAL A 47 9.81 8.31 -5.68
N SER A 48 8.50 8.40 -5.90
CA SER A 48 7.70 9.51 -5.41
C SER A 48 6.39 9.04 -4.81
N ILE A 49 6.02 9.65 -3.69
CA ILE A 49 4.73 9.48 -3.04
C ILE A 49 3.93 10.74 -3.33
N THR A 50 2.82 10.59 -4.04
CA THR A 50 2.00 11.71 -4.53
C THR A 50 0.68 11.85 -3.79
N ARG A 51 0.24 10.80 -3.09
CA ARG A 51 -1.00 10.80 -2.31
C ARG A 51 -0.92 9.86 -1.12
N PHE A 52 -1.71 10.18 -0.10
CA PHE A 52 -1.97 9.32 1.04
C PHE A 52 -3.43 8.88 1.05
N GLU A 53 -3.65 7.65 1.51
CA GLU A 53 -4.98 7.11 1.82
C GLU A 53 -5.31 7.37 3.30
N ALA A 54 -4.31 7.26 4.16
CA ALA A 54 -4.42 7.55 5.58
C ALA A 54 -3.10 8.18 6.05
N ALA A 55 -3.12 9.46 6.44
CA ALA A 55 -1.97 10.17 6.96
C ALA A 55 -2.39 11.26 7.96
N PRO A 56 -1.49 11.66 8.87
CA PRO A 56 -1.66 12.90 9.61
C PRO A 56 -1.68 14.11 8.65
N PRO A 57 -2.52 15.14 8.89
CA PRO A 57 -2.66 16.30 8.00
C PRO A 57 -1.34 17.01 7.67
N GLU A 58 -0.42 17.06 8.65
CA GLU A 58 0.91 17.65 8.51
C GLU A 58 1.79 16.93 7.47
N LEU A 59 1.56 15.64 7.24
CA LEU A 59 2.30 14.87 6.24
C LEU A 59 1.76 15.14 4.82
N GLU A 60 0.44 15.33 4.67
CA GLU A 60 -0.18 15.67 3.39
C GLU A 60 0.36 16.98 2.81
N TRP A 61 0.62 17.99 3.65
CA TRP A 61 1.17 19.29 3.19
C TRP A 61 2.60 19.22 2.64
N GLN A 62 3.28 18.11 2.90
CA GLN A 62 4.66 17.89 2.50
C GLN A 62 4.78 17.19 1.14
N LEU A 63 3.67 16.70 0.59
CA LEU A 63 3.61 16.11 -0.75
C LEU A 63 4.09 17.08 -1.86
N PRO A 64 4.58 16.53 -2.99
CA PRO A 64 5.00 15.15 -3.17
C PRO A 64 6.26 14.84 -2.34
N LEU A 65 6.38 13.59 -1.88
CA LEU A 65 7.59 13.11 -1.23
C LEU A 65 8.47 12.44 -2.27
N ASN A 66 9.67 12.96 -2.46
CA ASN A 66 10.65 12.44 -3.39
C ASN A 66 11.80 11.82 -2.61
N GLY A 67 12.32 10.70 -3.11
CA GLY A 67 13.48 10.06 -2.53
C GLY A 67 14.00 8.89 -3.35
N GLU A 68 15.03 8.27 -2.82
CA GLU A 68 15.73 7.15 -3.45
C GLU A 68 15.62 5.90 -2.59
N LEU A 69 15.27 4.76 -3.20
CA LEU A 69 15.33 3.47 -2.52
C LEU A 69 16.79 3.11 -2.24
N TYR A 70 17.16 3.00 -0.97
CA TYR A 70 18.54 2.74 -0.55
C TYR A 70 18.85 1.25 -0.42
N ARG A 71 17.99 0.52 0.30
CA ARG A 71 18.27 -0.89 0.63
C ARG A 71 17.00 -1.63 1.03
N LEU A 72 16.96 -2.92 0.66
CA LEU A 72 16.00 -3.90 1.19
C LEU A 72 16.50 -4.45 2.53
N MET A 73 15.64 -4.45 3.54
CA MET A 73 15.90 -4.93 4.89
C MET A 73 14.82 -5.93 5.31
N PRO A 74 15.18 -7.13 5.77
CA PRO A 74 14.20 -8.03 6.36
C PRO A 74 13.77 -7.52 7.74
N GLY A 75 12.48 -7.54 8.02
CA GLY A 75 11.91 -7.39 9.36
C GLY A 75 11.54 -8.76 9.95
N SER A 76 11.22 -8.77 11.23
CA SER A 76 10.83 -10.00 11.95
C SER A 76 9.49 -10.58 11.50
N ASP A 77 8.62 -9.76 10.90
CA ASP A 77 7.32 -10.15 10.36
C ASP A 77 7.37 -10.38 8.84
N ARG A 78 8.17 -9.61 8.09
CA ARG A 78 8.25 -9.64 6.64
C ARG A 78 9.65 -9.37 6.09
N PRO A 79 10.07 -10.02 5.00
CA PRO A 79 11.42 -9.88 4.45
C PRO A 79 11.63 -8.67 3.52
N ASP A 80 10.57 -7.91 3.21
CA ASP A 80 10.52 -7.01 2.04
C ASP A 80 10.40 -5.51 2.38
N TYR A 81 10.92 -5.07 3.53
CA TYR A 81 10.98 -3.64 3.81
C TYR A 81 12.05 -2.97 2.98
N SER A 82 11.77 -1.77 2.50
CA SER A 82 12.75 -0.93 1.83
C SER A 82 12.95 0.39 2.57
N LEU A 83 14.20 0.78 2.71
CA LEU A 83 14.56 2.10 3.22
C LEU A 83 14.53 3.10 2.06
N LEU A 84 13.74 4.16 2.22
CA LEU A 84 13.65 5.29 1.31
C LEU A 84 14.37 6.48 1.92
N VAL A 85 15.44 6.95 1.28
CA VAL A 85 16.13 8.18 1.67
C VAL A 85 15.47 9.35 0.97
N LEU A 86 15.01 10.33 1.75
CA LEU A 86 14.27 11.47 1.21
C LEU A 86 15.23 12.53 0.67
N ASP A 87 14.86 13.14 -0.45
CA ASP A 87 15.58 14.29 -1.02
C ASP A 87 15.60 15.49 -0.06
N ARG A 88 14.49 15.65 0.68
CA ARG A 88 14.32 16.71 1.67
C ARG A 88 13.81 16.13 2.99
N PRO A 89 14.31 16.61 4.14
CA PRO A 89 13.82 16.14 5.43
C PRO A 89 12.34 16.47 5.61
N LEU A 90 11.60 15.51 6.15
CA LEU A 90 10.21 15.69 6.57
C LEU A 90 10.14 16.27 7.98
N HIS A 91 9.12 17.08 8.22
CA HIS A 91 8.75 17.53 9.55
C HIS A 91 7.69 16.60 10.12
N PHE A 92 8.09 15.84 11.14
CA PHE A 92 7.19 15.06 11.97
C PHE A 92 6.88 15.84 13.25
N TYR A 93 5.60 15.94 13.60
CA TYR A 93 5.14 16.53 14.86
C TYR A 93 4.67 15.40 15.78
N PRO A 94 5.49 15.00 16.76
CA PRO A 94 5.13 13.91 17.67
C PRO A 94 3.83 14.22 18.42
N ARG A 95 2.97 13.20 18.54
CA ARG A 95 1.74 13.28 19.34
C ARG A 95 2.08 13.33 20.83
N GLU A 96 1.12 13.77 21.62
CA GLU A 96 1.23 13.72 23.08
C GLU A 96 1.48 12.27 23.55
N GLY A 97 2.46 12.09 24.42
CA GLY A 97 2.88 10.76 24.89
C GLY A 97 3.94 10.05 24.03
N PHE A 98 4.37 10.61 22.89
CA PHE A 98 5.47 10.06 22.11
C PHE A 98 6.80 10.16 22.88
N ASP A 99 7.53 9.04 22.98
CA ASP A 99 8.84 9.03 23.64
C ASP A 99 9.91 9.66 22.76
N LEU A 100 10.14 10.96 22.98
CA LEU A 100 11.19 11.72 22.32
C LEU A 100 12.59 11.13 22.53
N ARG A 101 12.83 10.33 23.58
CA ARG A 101 14.14 9.72 23.84
C ARG A 101 14.58 8.74 22.76
N ARG A 102 13.62 8.17 22.01
CA ARG A 102 13.86 7.31 20.85
C ARG A 102 14.44 8.06 19.65
N VAL A 103 14.29 9.38 19.60
CA VAL A 103 14.71 10.23 18.49
C VAL A 103 16.12 10.73 18.74
N ASP A 104 16.99 10.75 17.73
CA ASP A 104 18.30 11.38 17.85
C ASP A 104 18.17 12.87 18.24
N ALA A 105 19.01 13.35 19.15
CA ALA A 105 18.98 14.74 19.60
C ALA A 105 19.18 15.73 18.44
N GLU A 106 19.95 15.36 17.42
CA GLU A 106 20.18 16.19 16.24
C GLU A 106 18.95 16.34 15.34
N GLN A 107 18.04 15.36 15.37
CA GLN A 107 16.80 15.40 14.61
C GLN A 107 15.72 16.23 15.29
N ARG A 108 15.84 16.50 16.58
CA ARG A 108 14.88 17.28 17.35
C ARG A 108 15.13 18.77 17.11
N VAL A 109 14.13 19.44 16.55
CA VAL A 109 14.18 20.87 16.25
C VAL A 109 12.92 21.52 16.83
N GLN A 110 12.97 22.82 17.14
CA GLN A 110 11.77 23.57 17.49
C GLN A 110 11.29 24.37 16.30
N ASP A 111 9.97 24.40 16.09
CA ASP A 111 9.35 25.29 15.11
C ASP A 111 9.39 26.75 15.59
N ARG A 112 8.96 27.68 14.73
CA ARG A 112 8.91 29.11 15.06
C ARG A 112 7.99 29.42 16.26
N LYS A 113 7.06 28.52 16.59
CA LYS A 113 6.12 28.63 17.70
C LYS A 113 6.64 27.90 18.96
N GLY A 114 7.87 27.39 18.94
CA GLY A 114 8.48 26.65 20.06
C GLY A 114 7.99 25.21 20.20
N ARG A 115 7.21 24.68 19.25
CA ARG A 115 6.76 23.28 19.28
C ARG A 115 7.89 22.36 18.85
N THR A 116 8.06 21.25 19.56
CA THR A 116 9.04 20.24 19.19
C THR A 116 8.60 19.54 17.91
N MET A 117 9.51 19.49 16.93
CA MET A 117 9.38 18.73 15.69
C MET A 117 10.61 17.85 15.49
N VAL A 118 10.44 16.80 14.71
CA VAL A 118 11.51 15.87 14.35
C VAL A 118 11.76 15.96 12.85
N ARG A 119 13.03 16.16 12.47
CA ARG A 119 13.47 16.08 11.07
C ARG A 119 13.75 14.64 10.69
N VAL A 120 12.91 14.09 9.83
CA VAL A 120 13.00 12.71 9.35
C VAL A 120 13.64 12.71 7.97
N HIS A 121 14.78 12.05 7.84
CA HIS A 121 15.55 11.98 6.59
C HIS A 121 15.27 10.73 5.77
N ALA A 122 14.67 9.71 6.37
CA ALA A 122 14.35 8.46 5.72
C ALA A 122 12.99 7.93 6.15
N LEU A 123 12.33 7.21 5.26
CA LEU A 123 11.13 6.43 5.54
C LEU A 123 11.44 4.95 5.38
N LEU A 124 10.77 4.11 6.17
CA LEU A 124 10.68 2.69 5.91
C LEU A 124 9.36 2.42 5.18
N LEU A 125 9.40 1.63 4.11
CA LEU A 125 8.22 1.29 3.33
C LEU A 125 8.14 -0.21 3.04
N CYS A 126 6.91 -0.72 2.89
CA CYS A 126 6.65 -2.06 2.39
C CYS A 126 5.33 -2.07 1.60
N ALA A 127 5.19 -3.01 0.65
CA ALA A 127 3.95 -3.16 -0.08
C ALA A 127 2.81 -3.55 0.87
N ARG A 128 1.65 -2.90 0.73
CA ARG A 128 0.51 -3.11 1.64
C ARG A 128 -0.06 -4.53 1.52
N TYR A 129 -0.14 -5.06 0.30
CA TYR A 129 -0.77 -6.35 0.02
C TYR A 129 0.27 -7.47 -0.16
N VAL A 130 -0.07 -8.65 0.37
CA VAL A 130 0.79 -9.84 0.24
C VAL A 130 0.96 -10.21 -1.23
N GLY A 131 2.20 -10.50 -1.63
CA GLY A 131 2.54 -10.85 -3.00
C GLY A 131 2.82 -9.65 -3.92
N GLN A 132 2.55 -8.42 -3.47
CA GLN A 132 3.05 -7.22 -4.15
C GLN A 132 4.49 -6.93 -3.72
N GLN A 133 5.32 -6.51 -4.67
CA GLN A 133 6.69 -6.12 -4.45
C GLN A 133 7.01 -4.85 -5.23
N LEU A 134 8.01 -4.12 -4.76
CA LEU A 134 8.56 -2.99 -5.51
C LEU A 134 9.20 -3.54 -6.80
N HIS A 135 8.79 -3.01 -7.94
CA HIS A 135 9.36 -3.38 -9.23
C HIS A 135 9.52 -2.14 -10.12
N PRO A 136 10.43 -2.19 -11.11
CA PRO A 136 10.55 -1.12 -12.10
C PRO A 136 9.21 -0.88 -12.82
N GLY A 137 8.95 0.36 -13.19
CA GLY A 137 7.72 0.81 -13.85
C GLY A 137 6.48 0.87 -12.95
N MET A 138 6.62 0.70 -11.63
CA MET A 138 5.47 0.74 -10.73
C MET A 138 4.81 2.12 -10.68
N THR A 139 3.49 2.12 -10.69
CA THR A 139 2.65 3.30 -10.54
C THR A 139 1.56 3.00 -9.55
N ASP A 140 1.26 3.94 -8.65
CA ASP A 140 0.22 3.83 -7.64
C ASP A 140 0.31 2.56 -6.74
N LEU A 141 1.52 2.08 -6.45
CA LEU A 141 1.71 0.92 -5.57
C LEU A 141 1.31 1.30 -4.14
N ALA A 142 0.34 0.60 -3.57
CA ALA A 142 -0.09 0.83 -2.19
C ALA A 142 1.01 0.38 -1.21
N VAL A 143 1.49 1.31 -0.38
CA VAL A 143 2.57 1.07 0.57
C VAL A 143 2.20 1.54 1.98
N ASN A 144 2.66 0.79 2.97
CA ASN A 144 2.72 1.26 4.36
C ASN A 144 4.01 2.05 4.54
N LEU A 145 3.93 3.16 5.27
CA LEU A 145 5.04 4.09 5.48
C LEU A 145 5.26 4.28 6.98
N ALA A 146 6.52 4.27 7.39
CA ALA A 146 6.94 4.60 8.75
C ALA A 146 8.10 5.61 8.73
N TYR A 147 8.08 6.57 9.66
CA TYR A 147 9.18 7.47 9.91
C TYR A 147 10.35 6.71 10.52
N VAL A 148 11.55 6.93 10.00
CA VAL A 148 12.78 6.49 10.67
C VAL A 148 13.14 7.54 11.71
N ILE A 149 12.94 7.19 12.99
CA ILE A 149 13.18 8.10 14.12
C ILE A 149 14.58 7.93 14.72
N ASP A 150 15.24 6.81 14.43
CA ASP A 150 16.65 6.56 14.76
C ASP A 150 17.41 6.16 13.47
N ASN A 151 18.32 7.03 13.03
CA ASN A 151 19.09 6.86 11.80
C ASN A 151 20.08 5.67 11.85
N SER A 152 20.36 5.10 13.03
CA SER A 152 21.19 3.90 13.13
C SER A 152 20.58 2.69 12.42
N LEU A 153 19.25 2.69 12.21
CA LEU A 153 18.52 1.66 11.47
C LEU A 153 19.14 1.38 10.09
N ALA A 154 19.67 2.39 9.41
CA ALA A 154 20.26 2.22 8.08
C ALA A 154 21.48 1.26 8.07
N ARG A 155 22.10 1.02 9.23
CA ARG A 155 23.25 0.13 9.39
C ARG A 155 22.87 -1.25 9.93
N ASP A 156 21.64 -1.43 10.38
CA ASP A 156 21.20 -2.69 10.96
C ASP A 156 21.09 -3.78 9.87
N ALA A 157 21.15 -5.04 10.31
CA ALA A 157 20.95 -6.18 9.44
C ALA A 157 19.47 -6.42 9.15
N GLU A 158 18.62 -6.13 10.13
CA GLU A 158 17.17 -6.34 10.13
C GLU A 158 16.46 -5.08 10.60
N VAL A 159 15.16 -4.96 10.29
CA VAL A 159 14.33 -3.86 10.76
C VAL A 159 14.08 -3.98 12.26
N ASP A 160 14.54 -2.99 13.02
CA ASP A 160 14.16 -2.79 14.40
C ASP A 160 12.93 -1.85 14.48
N PHE A 161 11.77 -2.41 14.82
CA PHE A 161 10.53 -1.67 14.95
C PHE A 161 10.56 -0.61 16.06
N ALA A 162 11.47 -0.71 17.03
CA ALA A 162 11.65 0.33 18.04
C ALA A 162 12.26 1.62 17.47
N LYS A 163 12.90 1.56 16.30
CA LYS A 163 13.56 2.68 15.61
C LYS A 163 12.69 3.39 14.57
N ILE A 164 11.43 2.96 14.44
CA ILE A 164 10.47 3.54 13.51
C ILE A 164 9.17 3.92 14.21
N GLU A 165 8.40 4.77 13.54
CA GLU A 165 7.05 5.14 13.95
C GLU A 165 6.13 5.08 12.74
N PHE A 166 4.99 4.40 12.84
CA PHE A 166 4.04 4.34 11.73
C PHE A 166 3.59 5.75 11.31
N ALA A 167 3.68 6.04 10.02
CA ALA A 167 3.43 7.37 9.48
C ALA A 167 2.11 7.41 8.72
N ALA A 168 1.95 6.55 7.72
CA ALA A 168 0.85 6.66 6.76
C ALA A 168 0.69 5.41 5.89
N ILE A 169 -0.40 5.41 5.13
CA ILE A 169 -0.61 4.56 3.95
C ILE A 169 -0.67 5.47 2.74
N GLY A 170 0.08 5.16 1.68
CA GLY A 170 0.14 5.98 0.49
C GLY A 170 0.36 5.21 -0.80
N ALA A 171 0.39 5.94 -1.91
CA ALA A 171 0.65 5.40 -3.24
C ALA A 171 2.05 5.81 -3.72
N LEU A 172 2.86 4.82 -4.06
CA LEU A 172 4.24 4.98 -4.51
C LEU A 172 4.32 4.83 -6.03
N ASN A 173 5.06 5.74 -6.66
CA ASN A 173 5.35 5.73 -8.10
C ASN A 173 6.87 5.65 -8.30
N GLU A 174 7.30 5.02 -9.38
CA GLU A 174 8.69 5.15 -9.84
C GLU A 174 8.92 6.57 -10.41
N GLY A 175 10.12 7.08 -10.18
CA GLY A 175 10.57 8.39 -10.61
C GLY A 175 10.29 9.51 -9.63
N HIS A 176 10.89 10.67 -9.91
CA HIS A 176 10.63 11.91 -9.18
C HIS A 176 9.48 12.69 -9.80
N GLN A 177 8.62 13.22 -8.94
CA GLN A 177 7.58 14.15 -9.33
C GLN A 177 8.02 15.57 -8.94
N PRO A 178 8.13 16.51 -9.90
CA PRO A 178 8.37 17.91 -9.55
C PRO A 178 7.18 18.41 -8.72
N ARG A 179 7.47 18.97 -7.54
CA ARG A 179 6.44 19.65 -6.75
C ARG A 179 5.90 20.82 -7.58
N PRO A 180 4.58 21.00 -7.71
CA PRO A 180 4.04 22.21 -8.30
C PRO A 180 4.56 23.41 -7.49
N ALA A 181 5.25 24.33 -8.16
CA ALA A 181 5.72 25.55 -7.52
C ALA A 181 4.53 26.30 -6.89
N PRO A 182 4.71 26.94 -5.73
CA PRO A 182 3.62 27.62 -5.03
C PRO A 182 2.98 28.83 -5.77
N ASP A 183 3.42 29.15 -7.00
CA ASP A 183 2.95 30.31 -7.77
C ASP A 183 2.26 29.98 -9.12
N ALA A 184 1.79 28.74 -9.32
CA ALA A 184 0.94 28.43 -10.48
C ALA A 184 -0.54 28.58 -10.11
N GLN A 185 -0.98 29.83 -10.00
CA GLN A 185 -2.39 30.21 -9.96
C GLN A 185 -3.04 29.75 -11.29
N PRO A 186 -4.06 28.87 -11.29
CA PRO A 186 -4.74 28.51 -12.52
C PRO A 186 -5.48 29.75 -13.04
N ALA A 187 -5.00 30.26 -14.17
CA ALA A 187 -5.67 31.28 -14.95
C ALA A 187 -7.06 30.78 -15.36
N ASP A 188 -8.06 31.42 -14.76
CA ASP A 188 -9.29 31.89 -15.39
C ASP A 188 -9.78 31.07 -16.59
N VAL A 189 -10.54 30.00 -16.30
CA VAL A 189 -11.40 29.39 -17.31
C VAL A 189 -12.76 30.07 -17.21
N THR A 190 -13.00 30.84 -18.26
CA THR A 190 -14.10 31.74 -18.53
C THR A 190 -15.47 31.16 -18.19
N ALA A 191 -16.21 31.93 -17.39
CA ALA A 191 -17.64 31.77 -17.21
C ALA A 191 -18.39 31.95 -18.55
N ALA A 192 -19.14 30.93 -18.95
CA ALA A 192 -20.26 31.07 -19.87
C ALA A 192 -21.42 30.23 -19.32
N ALA A 193 -22.35 30.91 -18.66
CA ALA A 193 -23.70 30.40 -18.45
C ALA A 193 -24.40 30.21 -19.80
N PRO A 194 -25.38 29.31 -19.88
CA PRO A 194 -26.73 29.86 -20.01
C PRO A 194 -27.76 29.22 -19.10
N THR A 195 -28.66 30.10 -18.68
CA THR A 195 -29.91 29.92 -17.99
C THR A 195 -30.91 29.09 -18.81
N ALA A 196 -31.56 28.10 -18.20
CA ALA A 196 -32.98 27.79 -18.40
C ALA A 196 -33.47 26.75 -17.36
N SER A 197 -34.33 27.19 -16.44
CA SER A 197 -35.29 26.34 -15.71
C SER A 197 -36.64 26.40 -16.44
N PRO A 198 -37.70 25.67 -16.03
CA PRO A 198 -37.81 24.28 -15.57
C PRO A 198 -38.80 23.49 -16.46
N THR A 199 -38.88 22.17 -16.31
CA THR A 199 -40.10 21.43 -16.67
C THR A 199 -40.34 20.31 -15.66
N GLU A 200 -41.43 20.45 -14.92
CA GLU A 200 -42.04 19.44 -14.07
C GLU A 200 -42.76 18.38 -14.91
N GLY A 201 -42.87 17.17 -14.35
CA GLY A 201 -43.55 16.01 -14.93
C GLY A 201 -42.52 14.93 -15.27
N GLU A 202 -42.50 13.74 -14.70
CA GLU A 202 -43.59 12.95 -14.16
C GLU A 202 -43.00 11.95 -13.16
N ALA A 203 -43.78 11.64 -12.14
CA ALA A 203 -43.45 10.69 -11.09
C ALA A 203 -43.22 9.29 -11.66
N ASP A 204 -42.12 8.65 -11.25
CA ASP A 204 -42.14 7.21 -11.10
C ASP A 204 -41.49 6.77 -9.78
N VAL A 205 -42.12 5.75 -9.22
CA VAL A 205 -42.14 5.33 -7.83
C VAL A 205 -40.75 5.02 -7.28
N ARG A 206 -40.19 5.92 -6.44
CA ARG A 206 -39.07 5.54 -5.55
C ARG A 206 -39.63 4.76 -4.38
N ALA A 207 -39.67 3.44 -4.55
CA ALA A 207 -39.69 2.53 -3.43
C ALA A 207 -38.39 2.76 -2.64
N SER A 208 -38.49 3.44 -1.51
CA SER A 208 -37.45 3.47 -0.48
C SER A 208 -37.39 2.09 0.16
N THR A 209 -36.92 1.08 -0.57
CA THR A 209 -36.56 -0.21 0.02
C THR A 209 -35.42 0.07 0.98
N GLN A 210 -35.72 -0.03 2.28
CA GLN A 210 -34.71 -0.08 3.32
C GLN A 210 -33.79 -1.25 2.99
N LEU A 211 -32.61 -0.98 2.41
CA LEU A 211 -31.60 -1.99 2.17
C LEU A 211 -31.24 -2.60 3.52
N THR A 212 -31.36 -3.92 3.62
CA THR A 212 -30.97 -4.67 4.80
C THR A 212 -29.46 -4.89 4.80
N VAL A 213 -28.88 -5.22 5.96
CA VAL A 213 -27.45 -5.58 6.07
C VAL A 213 -27.10 -6.74 5.14
N SER A 214 -28.02 -7.71 4.98
CA SER A 214 -27.86 -8.85 4.06
C SER A 214 -27.71 -8.38 2.61
N ASP A 215 -28.53 -7.43 2.16
CA ASP A 215 -28.48 -6.91 0.79
C ASP A 215 -27.14 -6.25 0.49
N VAL A 216 -26.60 -5.50 1.46
CA VAL A 216 -25.27 -4.88 1.34
C VAL A 216 -24.18 -5.95 1.28
N LEU A 217 -24.26 -7.00 2.10
CA LEU A 217 -23.28 -8.10 2.09
C LEU A 217 -23.32 -8.92 0.80
N ASP A 218 -24.49 -9.10 0.21
CA ASP A 218 -24.64 -9.74 -1.10
C ASP A 218 -24.04 -8.87 -2.21
N GLU A 219 -24.20 -7.54 -2.14
CA GLU A 219 -23.56 -6.59 -3.05
C GLU A 219 -22.02 -6.61 -2.90
N VAL A 220 -21.51 -6.71 -1.67
CA VAL A 220 -20.06 -6.86 -1.38
C VAL A 220 -19.53 -8.16 -2.01
N ALA A 221 -20.23 -9.28 -1.83
CA ALA A 221 -19.82 -10.58 -2.40
C ALA A 221 -19.81 -10.56 -3.93
N ALA A 222 -20.84 -9.98 -4.56
CA ALA A 222 -20.92 -9.83 -6.01
C ALA A 222 -19.78 -8.94 -6.55
N THR A 223 -19.53 -7.81 -5.89
CA THR A 223 -18.45 -6.88 -6.25
C THR A 223 -17.09 -7.55 -6.15
N LEU A 224 -16.82 -8.25 -5.05
CA LEU A 224 -15.55 -8.96 -4.84
C LEU A 224 -15.33 -10.04 -5.92
N ARG A 225 -16.36 -10.85 -6.22
CA ARG A 225 -16.28 -11.87 -7.26
C ARG A 225 -15.96 -11.25 -8.62
N GLN A 226 -16.70 -10.22 -9.01
CA GLN A 226 -16.49 -9.54 -10.29
C GLN A 226 -15.06 -8.98 -10.41
N GLY A 227 -14.53 -8.42 -9.33
CA GLY A 227 -13.16 -7.92 -9.31
C GLY A 227 -12.10 -8.99 -9.45
N VAL A 228 -12.28 -10.13 -8.80
CA VAL A 228 -11.36 -11.28 -8.93
C VAL A 228 -11.45 -11.88 -10.33
N GLU A 229 -12.65 -11.99 -10.90
CA GLU A 229 -12.87 -12.46 -12.28
C GLU A 229 -12.21 -11.54 -13.31
N ALA A 230 -12.36 -10.22 -13.15
CA ALA A 230 -11.73 -9.22 -14.01
C ALA A 230 -10.20 -9.28 -13.96
N GLN A 231 -9.62 -9.42 -12.75
CA GLN A 231 -8.18 -9.56 -12.59
C GLN A 231 -7.63 -10.87 -13.18
N ARG A 232 -8.39 -11.96 -13.05
CA ARG A 232 -7.99 -13.29 -13.51
C ARG A 232 -8.25 -13.52 -15.01
N GLY A 233 -9.20 -12.78 -15.59
CA GLY A 233 -9.70 -13.01 -16.94
C GLY A 233 -10.49 -14.32 -17.09
N ALA A 234 -10.98 -14.91 -15.98
CA ALA A 234 -11.71 -16.17 -15.97
C ALA A 234 -12.80 -16.16 -14.88
N PRO A 235 -13.94 -16.84 -15.10
CA PRO A 235 -15.01 -16.90 -14.11
C PRO A 235 -14.57 -17.65 -12.85
N VAL A 236 -15.06 -17.20 -11.69
CA VAL A 236 -14.79 -17.82 -10.39
C VAL A 236 -15.98 -18.70 -10.03
N GLN A 237 -15.73 -19.98 -9.70
CA GLN A 237 -16.81 -20.89 -9.29
C GLN A 237 -16.98 -20.91 -7.77
N ARG A 238 -15.86 -20.90 -7.04
CA ARG A 238 -15.81 -20.94 -5.57
C ARG A 238 -14.94 -19.83 -5.05
N LEU A 239 -15.53 -19.00 -4.20
CA LEU A 239 -14.84 -17.92 -3.49
C LEU A 239 -15.11 -18.05 -2.00
N THR A 240 -14.06 -18.09 -1.20
CA THR A 240 -14.13 -17.87 0.25
C THR A 240 -13.24 -16.69 0.55
N ALA A 241 -13.77 -15.65 1.16
CA ALA A 241 -13.02 -14.44 1.49
C ALA A 241 -13.33 -14.00 2.93
N GLU A 242 -12.28 -13.65 3.65
CA GLU A 242 -12.37 -13.03 4.96
C GLU A 242 -11.91 -11.58 4.83
N LEU A 243 -12.81 -10.65 5.18
CA LEU A 243 -12.58 -9.22 5.17
C LEU A 243 -12.39 -8.76 6.62
N THR A 244 -11.22 -8.21 6.92
CA THR A 244 -10.91 -7.62 8.22
C THR A 244 -11.17 -6.12 8.17
N LEU A 245 -11.91 -5.61 9.15
CA LEU A 245 -12.30 -4.21 9.25
C LEU A 245 -11.67 -3.56 10.48
N ASP A 246 -11.33 -2.27 10.37
CA ASP A 246 -10.96 -1.46 11.54
C ASP A 246 -12.21 -0.92 12.27
N PRO A 247 -12.06 -0.24 13.43
CA PRO A 247 -13.19 0.35 14.16
C PRO A 247 -13.99 1.38 13.34
N GLU A 248 -13.38 1.98 12.32
CA GLU A 248 -13.98 2.90 11.37
C GLU A 248 -14.60 2.18 10.14
N HIS A 249 -14.70 0.85 10.17
CA HIS A 249 -15.22 -0.02 9.11
C HIS A 249 -14.45 0.06 7.78
N ARG A 250 -13.18 0.44 7.83
CA ARG A 250 -12.29 0.42 6.65
C ARG A 250 -11.70 -0.97 6.49
N LEU A 251 -11.62 -1.41 5.22
CA LEU A 251 -11.02 -2.69 4.86
C LEU A 251 -9.50 -2.66 5.11
N THR A 252 -9.04 -3.40 6.11
CA THR A 252 -7.62 -3.49 6.47
C THR A 252 -6.97 -4.76 5.94
N GLY A 253 -7.75 -5.82 5.77
CA GLY A 253 -7.28 -7.11 5.29
C GLY A 253 -8.30 -7.79 4.39
N LEU A 254 -7.79 -8.49 3.37
CA LEU A 254 -8.54 -9.42 2.54
C LEU A 254 -7.71 -10.69 2.42
N SER A 255 -8.27 -11.81 2.85
CA SER A 255 -7.65 -13.12 2.70
C SER A 255 -8.66 -14.14 2.22
N GLY A 256 -8.22 -15.29 1.71
CA GLY A 256 -9.13 -16.34 1.30
C GLY A 256 -8.65 -17.17 0.12
N ASN A 257 -9.60 -17.75 -0.59
CA ASN A 257 -9.38 -18.66 -1.70
C ASN A 257 -10.43 -18.45 -2.81
N ALA A 258 -10.00 -18.25 -4.04
CA ALA A 258 -10.79 -18.26 -5.26
C ALA A 258 -10.31 -19.41 -6.17
N ASP A 259 -11.08 -20.49 -6.27
CA ASP A 259 -10.76 -21.70 -7.05
C ASP A 259 -9.32 -22.24 -6.87
N GLY A 260 -8.82 -22.24 -5.64
CA GLY A 260 -7.47 -22.71 -5.30
C GLY A 260 -6.38 -21.65 -5.34
N GLN A 261 -6.70 -20.39 -5.64
CA GLN A 261 -5.76 -19.26 -5.70
C GLN A 261 -6.12 -18.15 -4.72
N ALA A 262 -5.20 -17.23 -4.44
CA ALA A 262 -5.51 -16.07 -3.60
C ALA A 262 -6.51 -15.14 -4.32
N PRO A 263 -7.57 -14.67 -3.63
CA PRO A 263 -8.53 -13.72 -4.21
C PRO A 263 -7.89 -12.34 -4.23
N VAL A 264 -7.25 -11.99 -5.35
CA VAL A 264 -6.67 -10.66 -5.58
C VAL A 264 -7.63 -9.86 -6.46
N PRO A 265 -8.42 -8.93 -5.90
CA PRO A 265 -9.30 -8.08 -6.69
C PRO A 265 -8.52 -6.93 -7.35
N THR A 266 -9.13 -6.27 -8.34
CA THR A 266 -8.58 -5.05 -8.93
C THR A 266 -8.62 -3.87 -7.95
N PRO A 267 -7.80 -2.81 -8.14
CA PRO A 267 -7.83 -1.61 -7.31
C PRO A 267 -9.21 -0.93 -7.27
N GLU A 268 -9.90 -0.87 -8.42
CA GLU A 268 -11.26 -0.31 -8.52
C GLU A 268 -12.26 -1.09 -7.68
N THR A 269 -12.14 -2.42 -7.66
CA THR A 269 -12.98 -3.28 -6.83
C THR A 269 -12.73 -2.99 -5.36
N PHE A 270 -11.47 -2.80 -4.95
CA PHE A 270 -11.14 -2.50 -3.56
C PHE A 270 -11.75 -1.18 -3.10
N THR A 271 -11.72 -0.13 -3.94
CA THR A 271 -12.40 1.15 -3.67
C THR A 271 -13.92 0.95 -3.49
N ARG A 272 -14.56 0.21 -4.39
CA ARG A 272 -16.00 -0.08 -4.30
C ARG A 272 -16.36 -0.87 -3.04
N LEU A 273 -15.54 -1.85 -2.65
CA LEU A 273 -15.73 -2.58 -1.40
C LEU A 273 -15.68 -1.65 -0.19
N GLY A 274 -14.74 -0.70 -0.16
CA GLY A 274 -14.66 0.31 0.89
C GLY A 274 -15.94 1.16 0.99
N GLU A 275 -16.49 1.60 -0.14
CA GLU A 275 -17.75 2.36 -0.17
C GLU A 275 -18.94 1.54 0.34
N LEU A 276 -19.05 0.26 -0.04
CA LEU A 276 -20.12 -0.63 0.41
C LEU A 276 -20.02 -0.93 1.92
N LEU A 277 -18.81 -1.18 2.42
CA LEU A 277 -18.56 -1.42 3.84
C LEU A 277 -18.84 -0.16 4.69
N ALA A 278 -18.56 1.04 4.16
CA ALA A 278 -18.94 2.28 4.81
C ALA A 278 -20.47 2.47 4.90
N ARG A 279 -21.24 1.95 3.93
CA ARG A 279 -22.72 1.92 4.03
C ARG A 279 -23.19 0.99 5.16
N LEU A 280 -22.52 -0.13 5.34
CA LEU A 280 -22.81 -1.08 6.43
C LEU A 280 -22.65 -0.42 7.81
N ALA A 281 -21.64 0.44 7.99
CA ALA A 281 -21.42 1.21 9.21
C ALA A 281 -22.59 2.17 9.55
N ASN A 282 -23.29 2.67 8.54
CA ASN A 282 -24.42 3.60 8.71
C ASN A 282 -25.73 2.90 9.09
N HIS A 283 -25.79 1.55 9.03
CA HIS A 283 -27.01 0.79 9.32
C HIS A 283 -27.20 0.38 10.79
N GLY A 284 -26.40 0.94 11.72
CA GLY A 284 -26.80 1.25 13.10
C GLY A 284 -27.11 0.11 14.09
N GLU A 285 -27.39 -1.11 13.62
CA GLU A 285 -27.68 -2.28 14.47
C GLU A 285 -26.59 -3.35 14.44
N ALA A 286 -25.65 -3.27 13.48
CA ALA A 286 -24.46 -4.09 13.49
C ALA A 286 -23.48 -3.48 14.51
N GLY A 287 -23.43 -4.02 15.73
CA GLY A 287 -22.34 -3.74 16.65
C GLY A 287 -20.98 -3.86 15.94
N ARG A 288 -19.97 -3.09 16.39
CA ARG A 288 -18.65 -2.94 15.73
C ARG A 288 -18.22 -4.22 15.01
N VAL A 289 -18.42 -4.25 13.69
CA VAL A 289 -18.13 -5.43 12.87
C VAL A 289 -16.62 -5.49 12.71
N ALA A 290 -15.99 -6.51 13.27
CA ALA A 290 -14.53 -6.68 13.19
C ALA A 290 -14.12 -7.47 11.95
N ALA A 291 -14.94 -8.45 11.56
CA ALA A 291 -14.67 -9.27 10.40
C ALA A 291 -15.97 -9.72 9.71
N VAL A 292 -15.88 -9.88 8.39
CA VAL A 292 -16.95 -10.44 7.56
C VAL A 292 -16.36 -11.60 6.77
N THR A 293 -16.92 -12.79 6.94
CA THR A 293 -16.59 -13.96 6.13
C THR A 293 -17.64 -14.12 5.04
N LEU A 294 -17.21 -14.12 3.78
CA LEU A 294 -18.03 -14.32 2.60
C LEU A 294 -17.70 -15.67 1.96
N ARG A 295 -18.73 -16.43 1.61
CA ARG A 295 -18.62 -17.68 0.85
C ARG A 295 -19.57 -17.64 -0.33
N VAL A 296 -19.01 -17.78 -1.53
CA VAL A 296 -19.74 -17.86 -2.79
C VAL A 296 -19.46 -19.22 -3.42
N ASP A 297 -20.51 -20.00 -3.65
CA ASP A 297 -20.46 -21.27 -4.39
C ASP A 297 -21.48 -21.21 -5.53
N GLY A 298 -20.99 -21.06 -6.76
CA GLY A 298 -21.84 -20.80 -7.92
C GLY A 298 -22.63 -19.50 -7.74
N ASN A 299 -23.96 -19.59 -7.69
CA ASN A 299 -24.84 -18.42 -7.48
C ASN A 299 -25.29 -18.25 -6.02
N THR A 300 -24.82 -19.11 -5.13
CA THR A 300 -25.21 -19.07 -3.72
C THR A 300 -24.20 -18.22 -2.95
N VAL A 301 -24.69 -17.18 -2.28
CA VAL A 301 -23.89 -16.35 -1.37
C VAL A 301 -24.29 -16.67 0.05
N SER A 302 -23.31 -16.83 0.93
CA SER A 302 -23.50 -16.91 2.38
C SER A 302 -22.48 -16.03 3.06
N HIS A 303 -22.89 -15.38 4.14
CA HIS A 303 -22.04 -14.46 4.89
C HIS A 303 -22.16 -14.73 6.39
N GLU A 304 -21.07 -14.51 7.10
CA GLU A 304 -20.98 -14.61 8.56
C GLU A 304 -20.30 -13.32 9.06
N VAL A 305 -20.92 -12.67 10.05
CA VAL A 305 -20.47 -11.39 10.59
C VAL A 305 -19.95 -11.62 12.00
N THR A 306 -18.68 -11.29 12.24
CA THR A 306 -18.06 -11.37 13.56
C THR A 306 -18.03 -9.98 14.19
N ALA A 307 -18.79 -9.80 15.26
CA ALA A 307 -18.79 -8.56 16.04
C ALA A 307 -17.67 -8.56 17.09
N THR A 308 -17.12 -7.38 17.38
CA THR A 308 -16.23 -7.17 18.53
C THR A 308 -17.06 -6.92 19.79
N HIS A 309 -16.80 -7.70 20.85
CA HIS A 309 -17.39 -7.51 22.19
C HIS A 309 -16.79 -6.32 22.94
#